data_AF-A0CXQ9-F1
#
_entry.id   AF-A0CXQ9-F1
#
_cell.length_a   1.000
_cell.length_b   1.000
_cell.length_c   1.000
_cell.angle_alpha   90.00
_cell.angle_beta   90.00
_cell.angle_gamma   90.00
#
_symmetry.space_group_name_H-M   'P 1'
#
loop_
_entity.id
_entity.type
_entity.pdbx_description
1 polymer ?
#
loop_
_entity_poly.entity_id
_entity_poly.type
_entity_poly.pdbx_seq_one_letter_code
_entity_poly.pdbx_strand_id
1 'polypeptide(L)'
;MASIEQLSKVEDHEQIPQVDSSTPSHESDSSDSSYDFAQDLNQKPSFKRSPEEEKELLYKYRGKHGLKYAKISNEQRQKLIKQVTTTGCTIKSAAKELNINFSTAKAIMQIYRKEGRTSKKIKRDNKKTLSTKQEILNQTTSDKPNYDEQRQTKVDVVQDNLETNLYQQAEETNRNQALLIQQLNTQNMLLSGRVQQLQQEKQQLNQNFSYLTYQYNQLQQMMSQMVPSYYRPYP
;
A
#
# COMPACT_ATOMS: atom_id res chain seq x y z
N MET A 1 12.75 -19.84 -52.66
CA MET A 1 12.64 -18.48 -53.23
C MET A 1 11.51 -17.74 -52.53
N ALA A 2 11.85 -16.83 -51.63
CA ALA A 2 11.08 -15.64 -51.24
C ALA A 2 11.89 -14.95 -50.13
N SER A 3 12.60 -13.89 -50.52
CA SER A 3 13.37 -13.00 -49.64
C SER A 3 12.44 -11.97 -49.01
N ILE A 4 12.59 -11.71 -47.71
CA ILE A 4 12.11 -10.49 -47.07
C ILE A 4 13.24 -9.97 -46.18
N GLU A 5 14.02 -9.05 -46.73
CA GLU A 5 14.77 -8.04 -46.00
C GLU A 5 13.82 -6.90 -45.62
N GLN A 6 14.07 -6.27 -44.46
CA GLN A 6 13.93 -4.82 -44.14
C GLN A 6 13.94 -4.68 -42.61
N LEU A 7 15.05 -4.25 -42.01
CA LEU A 7 15.55 -2.88 -41.83
C LEU A 7 15.25 -2.35 -40.42
N SER A 8 16.35 -2.16 -39.69
CA SER A 8 16.55 -1.45 -38.43
C SER A 8 16.01 -0.02 -38.42
N LYS A 9 15.56 0.45 -37.25
CA LYS A 9 15.92 1.78 -36.73
C LYS A 9 15.77 1.81 -35.21
N VAL A 10 16.92 2.02 -34.56
CA VAL A 10 17.14 2.34 -33.16
C VAL A 10 17.22 3.87 -33.08
N GLU A 11 16.44 4.49 -32.22
CA GLU A 11 16.67 5.87 -31.78
C GLU A 11 16.58 5.92 -30.25
N ASP A 12 17.75 6.05 -29.64
CA ASP A 12 17.96 6.43 -28.25
C ASP A 12 17.84 7.96 -28.12
N HIS A 13 17.04 8.41 -27.16
CA HIS A 13 17.13 9.78 -26.64
C HIS A 13 17.05 9.76 -25.11
N GLU A 14 18.22 9.81 -24.48
CA GLU A 14 18.41 10.26 -23.12
C GLU A 14 18.22 11.79 -23.06
N GLN A 15 17.36 12.29 -22.16
CA GLN A 15 17.55 13.61 -21.55
C GLN A 15 17.19 13.55 -20.06
N ILE A 16 18.21 13.79 -19.25
CA ILE A 16 18.20 13.92 -17.79
C ILE A 16 17.77 15.36 -17.43
N PRO A 17 16.91 15.57 -16.41
CA PRO A 17 16.47 16.90 -16.01
C PRO A 17 17.51 17.62 -15.13
N GLN A 18 17.81 18.89 -15.48
CA GLN A 18 18.51 19.83 -14.62
C GLN A 18 17.63 20.26 -13.44
N VAL A 19 18.21 20.25 -12.24
CA VAL A 19 17.59 20.66 -10.98
C VAL A 19 18.28 21.95 -10.52
N ASP A 20 17.58 23.08 -10.65
CA ASP A 20 18.05 24.36 -10.12
C ASP A 20 17.66 24.52 -8.65
N SER A 21 18.68 24.68 -7.84
CA SER A 21 18.68 25.05 -6.42
C SER A 21 18.44 26.55 -6.26
N SER A 22 17.42 26.94 -5.50
CA SER A 22 17.30 28.30 -4.94
C SER A 22 16.43 28.29 -3.69
N THR A 23 17.07 28.18 -2.53
CA THR A 23 16.49 28.46 -1.21
C THR A 23 17.03 29.80 -0.71
N PRO A 24 16.19 30.82 -0.49
CA PRO A 24 16.56 31.97 0.31
C PRO A 24 16.24 31.71 1.79
N SER A 25 17.29 31.84 2.60
CA SER A 25 17.30 31.98 4.05
C SER A 25 16.43 33.16 4.50
N HIS A 26 15.52 32.92 5.45
CA HIS A 26 14.87 33.97 6.21
C HIS A 26 15.07 33.70 7.69
N GLU A 27 15.95 34.49 8.29
CA GLU A 27 16.08 34.67 9.73
C GLU A 27 14.80 35.33 10.25
N SER A 28 14.31 34.87 11.40
CA SER A 28 13.31 35.58 12.20
C SER A 28 13.41 35.13 13.66
N ASP A 29 14.15 35.95 14.41
CA ASP A 29 14.00 36.17 15.84
C ASP A 29 12.52 36.30 16.25
N SER A 30 12.10 35.59 17.30
CA SER A 30 10.85 35.91 18.02
C SER A 30 10.68 35.08 19.29
N SER A 31 11.18 35.64 20.39
CA SER A 31 10.56 35.65 21.74
C SER A 31 10.16 34.33 22.39
N ASP A 32 11.03 33.89 23.29
CA ASP A 32 10.75 32.95 24.38
C ASP A 32 9.77 33.59 25.39
N SER A 33 8.52 33.14 25.37
CA SER A 33 7.50 33.43 26.37
C SER A 33 7.00 32.09 26.91
N SER A 34 7.73 31.60 27.92
CA SER A 34 7.35 30.45 28.73
C SER A 34 6.11 30.81 29.56
N TYR A 35 4.93 30.43 29.05
CA TYR A 35 3.67 30.49 29.78
C TYR A 35 3.27 29.07 30.20
N ASP A 36 3.40 28.81 31.50
CA ASP A 36 3.17 27.52 32.14
C ASP A 36 1.66 27.28 32.36
N PHE A 37 1.04 26.49 31.48
CA PHE A 37 -0.42 26.28 31.40
C PHE A 37 -0.92 25.11 32.30
N ALA A 38 -0.05 24.49 33.08
CA ALA A 38 -0.34 23.19 33.68
C ALA A 38 -1.20 23.21 34.97
N GLN A 39 -1.76 24.35 35.41
CA GLN A 39 -2.40 24.41 36.73
C GLN A 39 -3.93 24.48 36.80
N ASP A 40 -4.68 24.69 35.73
CA ASP A 40 -6.11 25.07 35.89
C ASP A 40 -7.17 24.06 35.42
N LEU A 41 -6.80 22.81 35.15
CA LEU A 41 -7.75 21.78 34.68
C LEU A 41 -8.36 20.91 35.78
N ASN A 42 -8.15 21.24 37.06
CA ASN A 42 -8.53 20.36 38.18
C ASN A 42 -9.54 20.93 39.19
N GLN A 43 -10.39 21.89 38.79
CA GLN A 43 -11.50 22.36 39.63
C GLN A 43 -12.89 22.24 38.96
N LYS A 44 -13.42 21.01 38.93
CA LYS A 44 -14.85 20.59 39.04
C LYS A 44 -15.93 21.41 38.27
N PRO A 45 -17.24 21.18 38.46
CA PRO A 45 -18.03 20.26 37.63
C PRO A 45 -19.22 20.92 36.87
N SER A 46 -19.65 20.25 35.80
CA SER A 46 -20.99 20.24 35.18
C SER A 46 -21.98 21.38 35.54
N PHE A 47 -21.96 22.47 34.76
CA PHE A 47 -23.15 23.30 34.55
C PHE A 47 -23.67 23.06 33.13
N LYS A 48 -24.95 22.66 33.01
CA LYS A 48 -25.66 22.55 31.73
C LYS A 48 -25.73 23.95 31.10
N ARG A 49 -24.89 24.21 30.10
CA ARG A 49 -24.92 25.45 29.30
C ARG A 49 -25.97 25.36 28.19
N SER A 50 -26.55 26.51 27.86
CA SER A 50 -27.51 26.66 26.77
C SER A 50 -26.85 26.42 25.41
N PRO A 51 -27.54 25.83 24.40
CA PRO A 51 -27.01 25.64 23.05
C PRO A 51 -26.55 26.93 22.36
N GLU A 52 -27.08 28.08 22.79
CA GLU A 52 -26.73 29.40 22.26
C GLU A 52 -25.42 29.93 22.84
N GLU A 53 -25.17 29.74 24.14
CA GLU A 53 -23.90 30.13 24.78
C GLU A 53 -22.72 29.29 24.27
N GLU A 54 -22.97 28.03 23.90
CA GLU A 54 -21.93 27.16 23.33
C GLU A 54 -21.48 27.63 21.92
N LYS A 55 -22.43 28.14 21.11
CA LYS A 55 -22.13 28.74 19.80
C LYS A 55 -21.37 30.06 19.94
N GLU A 56 -21.72 30.87 20.93
CA GLU A 56 -21.09 32.17 21.17
C GLU A 56 -19.66 32.01 21.70
N LEU A 57 -19.42 31.04 22.59
CA LEU A 57 -18.08 30.65 23.00
C LEU A 57 -17.24 30.14 21.82
N LEU A 58 -17.84 29.38 20.88
CA LEU A 58 -17.14 28.92 19.67
C LEU A 58 -16.69 30.07 18.76
N TYR A 59 -17.46 31.15 18.69
CA TYR A 59 -17.12 32.33 17.90
C TYR A 59 -16.07 33.22 18.59
N LYS A 60 -16.11 33.31 19.93
CA LYS A 60 -15.16 34.11 20.73
C LYS A 60 -13.76 33.49 20.79
N TYR A 61 -13.63 32.17 20.63
CA TYR A 61 -12.35 31.45 20.59
C TYR A 61 -11.74 31.28 19.17
N ARG A 62 -12.25 32.00 18.16
CA ARG A 62 -11.64 32.04 16.81
C ARG A 62 -10.42 32.98 16.68
N GLY A 63 -9.73 33.27 17.77
CA GLY A 63 -8.44 33.97 17.79
C GLY A 63 -7.25 32.99 17.71
N LYS A 64 -6.32 33.26 16.79
CA LYS A 64 -4.93 32.75 16.66
C LYS A 64 -4.56 31.53 17.55
N HIS A 65 -4.42 30.35 16.93
CA HIS A 65 -3.79 29.10 17.43
C HIS A 65 -4.64 27.92 17.97
N GLY A 66 -5.97 28.00 18.09
CA GLY A 66 -6.77 26.93 18.73
C GLY A 66 -7.35 25.80 17.86
N LEU A 67 -7.52 25.97 16.54
CA LEU A 67 -8.18 24.96 15.67
C LEU A 67 -7.19 23.95 15.07
N LYS A 68 -6.19 23.52 15.86
CA LYS A 68 -5.23 22.47 15.46
C LYS A 68 -5.95 21.11 15.44
N TYR A 69 -6.65 20.86 14.33
CA TYR A 69 -7.17 19.56 13.89
C TYR A 69 -8.28 18.97 14.77
N ALA A 70 -9.53 19.37 14.49
CA ALA A 70 -10.69 18.61 14.96
C ALA A 70 -10.53 17.13 14.56
N LYS A 71 -10.59 16.24 15.56
CA LYS A 71 -10.49 14.79 15.33
C LYS A 71 -11.72 14.33 14.56
N ILE A 72 -11.54 14.00 13.28
CA ILE A 72 -12.63 13.55 12.42
C ILE A 72 -13.02 12.11 12.77
N SER A 73 -14.31 11.85 12.97
CA SER A 73 -14.85 10.50 13.21
C SER A 73 -14.90 9.66 11.92
N ASN A 74 -15.02 8.34 12.04
CA ASN A 74 -15.20 7.48 10.85
C ASN A 74 -16.50 7.82 10.11
N GLU A 75 -17.56 8.16 10.85
CA GLU A 75 -18.84 8.55 10.25
C GLU A 75 -18.72 9.83 9.42
N GLN A 76 -18.03 10.85 9.93
CA GLN A 76 -17.78 12.09 9.18
C GLN A 76 -16.98 11.82 7.90
N ARG A 77 -16.00 10.89 7.96
CA ARG A 77 -15.23 10.46 6.79
C ARG A 77 -16.12 9.80 5.74
N GLN A 78 -17.00 8.91 6.16
CA GLN A 78 -17.94 8.22 5.27
C GLN A 78 -18.95 9.19 4.65
N LYS A 79 -19.51 10.12 5.45
CA LYS A 79 -20.43 11.16 4.97
C LYS A 79 -19.76 12.05 3.91
N LEU A 80 -18.52 12.48 4.15
CA LEU A 80 -17.75 13.28 3.20
C LEU A 80 -17.55 12.54 1.88
N ILE A 81 -17.10 11.28 1.93
CA ILE A 81 -16.87 10.47 0.73
C ILE A 81 -18.18 10.31 -0.03
N LYS A 82 -19.26 9.92 0.65
CA LYS A 82 -20.58 9.73 0.04
C LYS A 82 -21.09 10.99 -0.64
N GLN A 83 -20.98 12.16 -0.01
CA GLN A 83 -21.39 13.43 -0.63
C GLN A 83 -20.59 13.74 -1.89
N VAL A 84 -19.27 13.57 -1.86
CA VAL A 84 -18.42 13.88 -3.01
C VAL A 84 -18.61 12.88 -4.16
N THR A 85 -18.81 11.59 -3.86
CA THR A 85 -18.93 10.54 -4.89
C THR A 85 -20.34 10.39 -5.43
N THR A 86 -21.36 10.45 -4.57
CA THR A 86 -22.75 10.18 -4.94
C THR A 86 -23.45 11.43 -5.45
N THR A 87 -23.23 12.58 -4.80
CA THR A 87 -23.87 13.85 -5.16
C THR A 87 -23.04 14.64 -6.18
N GLY A 88 -21.76 14.30 -6.38
CA GLY A 88 -20.86 15.02 -7.28
C GLY A 88 -20.44 16.40 -6.75
N CYS A 89 -20.69 16.69 -5.47
CA CYS A 89 -20.32 17.95 -4.84
C CYS A 89 -18.79 18.14 -4.79
N THR A 90 -18.33 19.38 -4.89
CA THR A 90 -16.91 19.68 -4.73
C THR A 90 -16.44 19.33 -3.32
N ILE A 91 -15.17 18.95 -3.18
CA ILE A 91 -14.56 18.67 -1.86
C ILE A 91 -14.69 19.88 -0.92
N LYS A 92 -14.63 21.10 -1.48
CA LYS A 92 -14.73 22.35 -0.72
C LYS A 92 -16.12 22.58 -0.13
N SER A 93 -17.18 22.31 -0.90
CA SER A 93 -18.56 22.45 -0.41
C SER A 93 -18.90 21.39 0.65
N ALA A 94 -18.57 20.12 0.38
CA ALA A 94 -18.81 19.03 1.34
C ALA A 94 -18.02 19.21 2.65
N ALA A 95 -16.79 19.72 2.58
CA ALA A 95 -15.99 20.03 3.77
C ALA A 95 -16.62 21.14 4.63
N LYS A 96 -17.20 22.17 3.98
CA LYS A 96 -17.88 23.27 4.68
C LYS A 96 -19.14 22.79 5.39
N GLU A 97 -19.95 21.94 4.74
CA GLU A 97 -21.17 21.37 5.32
C GLU A 97 -20.87 20.47 6.53
N LEU A 98 -19.80 19.68 6.46
CA LEU A 98 -19.41 18.76 7.52
C LEU A 98 -18.51 19.39 8.59
N ASN A 99 -18.24 20.70 8.50
CA ASN A 99 -17.32 21.43 9.38
C ASN A 99 -15.94 20.77 9.50
N ILE A 100 -15.41 20.30 8.36
CA ILE A 100 -14.09 19.67 8.25
C ILE A 100 -13.11 20.64 7.59
N ASN A 101 -11.88 20.71 8.12
CA ASN A 101 -10.81 21.47 7.47
C ASN A 101 -10.56 20.96 6.04
N PHE A 102 -10.44 21.88 5.09
CA PHE A 102 -10.28 21.55 3.67
C PHE A 102 -9.06 20.66 3.40
N SER A 103 -7.94 20.90 4.08
CA SER A 103 -6.74 20.06 4.00
C SER A 103 -7.02 18.61 4.42
N THR A 104 -7.76 18.41 5.51
CA THR A 104 -8.14 17.08 5.98
C THR A 104 -9.13 16.40 5.04
N ALA A 105 -10.10 17.13 4.50
CA ALA A 105 -11.02 16.61 3.49
C ALA A 105 -10.27 16.17 2.21
N LYS A 106 -9.30 16.96 1.76
CA LYS A 106 -8.43 16.63 0.63
C LYS A 106 -7.64 15.35 0.89
N ALA A 107 -7.04 15.21 2.08
CA ALA A 107 -6.30 14.01 2.48
C ALA A 107 -7.21 12.77 2.54
N ILE A 108 -8.43 12.89 3.07
CA ILE A 108 -9.43 11.81 3.09
C ILE A 108 -9.76 11.36 1.67
N MET A 109 -10.08 12.30 0.77
CA MET A 109 -10.43 11.97 -0.61
C MET A 109 -9.26 11.40 -1.40
N GLN A 110 -8.04 11.85 -1.14
CA GLN A 110 -6.83 11.28 -1.76
C GLN A 110 -6.63 9.82 -1.33
N ILE A 111 -6.77 9.52 -0.04
CA ILE A 111 -6.71 8.15 0.47
C ILE A 111 -7.82 7.30 -0.14
N TYR A 112 -9.04 7.82 -0.21
CA TYR A 112 -10.17 7.11 -0.83
C TYR A 112 -9.91 6.79 -2.31
N ARG A 113 -9.39 7.75 -3.09
CA ARG A 113 -9.06 7.54 -4.51
C ARG A 113 -7.93 6.52 -4.73
N LYS A 114 -6.95 6.46 -3.81
CA LYS A 114 -5.80 5.55 -3.91
C LYS A 114 -6.08 4.16 -3.36
N GLU A 115 -6.71 4.07 -2.20
CA GLU A 115 -6.88 2.83 -1.43
C GLU A 115 -8.33 2.30 -1.43
N GLY A 116 -9.32 3.09 -1.88
CA GLY A 116 -10.75 2.76 -1.75
C GLY A 116 -11.30 2.82 -0.32
N ARG A 117 -10.49 3.23 0.65
CA ARG A 117 -10.81 3.07 2.08
C ARG A 117 -11.66 4.20 2.66
N THR A 118 -12.81 3.84 3.23
CA THR A 118 -13.78 4.78 3.84
C THR A 118 -13.61 4.98 5.35
N SER A 119 -12.92 4.07 6.04
CA SER A 119 -12.71 4.09 7.50
C SER A 119 -11.24 4.28 7.89
N LYS A 120 -10.97 4.67 9.15
CA LYS A 120 -9.60 4.67 9.69
C LYS A 120 -9.01 3.25 9.68
N LYS A 121 -7.67 3.15 9.58
CA LYS A 121 -6.97 1.86 9.50
C LYS A 121 -6.96 1.29 10.91
N ILE A 122 -7.55 0.11 11.10
CA ILE A 122 -7.50 -0.59 12.37
C ILE A 122 -6.02 -0.92 12.62
N LYS A 123 -5.46 -0.44 13.74
CA LYS A 123 -4.11 -0.85 14.14
C LYS A 123 -4.22 -2.33 14.49
N ARG A 124 -3.33 -3.16 13.93
CA ARG A 124 -3.23 -4.57 14.37
C ARG A 124 -2.84 -4.55 15.84
N ASP A 125 -3.67 -5.12 16.68
CA ASP A 125 -3.27 -5.42 18.05
C ASP A 125 -2.10 -6.39 18.00
N ASN A 126 -0.98 -6.01 18.62
CA ASN A 126 0.16 -6.91 18.80
C ASN A 126 -0.32 -8.09 19.65
N LYS A 127 -0.40 -9.29 19.04
CA LYS A 127 -0.76 -10.58 19.66
C LYS A 127 0.23 -11.04 20.75
N LYS A 128 0.55 -10.20 21.74
CA LYS A 128 1.35 -10.60 22.91
C LYS A 128 0.52 -10.88 24.17
N THR A 129 -0.80 -10.69 24.14
CA THR A 129 -1.67 -10.83 25.32
C THR A 129 -2.69 -11.98 25.24
N LEU A 130 -2.72 -12.75 24.15
CA LEU A 130 -3.68 -13.85 23.97
C LEU A 130 -3.18 -15.22 24.49
N SER A 131 -1.91 -15.36 24.85
CA SER A 131 -1.38 -16.64 25.37
C SER A 131 -1.71 -16.88 26.85
N THR A 132 -2.12 -15.87 27.62
CA THR A 132 -2.36 -16.00 29.06
C THR A 132 -3.81 -16.36 29.41
N LYS A 133 -4.73 -16.39 28.43
CA LYS A 133 -6.15 -16.74 28.66
C LYS A 133 -6.53 -18.18 28.33
N GLN A 134 -5.64 -18.97 27.72
CA GLN A 134 -5.90 -20.39 27.43
C GLN A 134 -5.52 -21.35 28.56
N GLU A 135 -4.74 -20.93 29.57
CA GLU A 135 -4.36 -21.80 30.70
C GLU A 135 -5.38 -21.86 31.85
N ILE A 136 -6.42 -21.02 31.87
CA ILE A 136 -7.44 -21.05 32.94
C ILE A 136 -8.64 -21.94 32.59
N LEU A 137 -8.75 -22.46 31.35
CA LEU A 137 -9.93 -23.23 30.89
C LEU A 137 -9.72 -24.76 30.83
N ASN A 138 -8.64 -25.31 31.37
CA ASN A 138 -8.36 -26.76 31.31
C ASN A 138 -8.35 -27.47 32.68
N GLN A 139 -9.00 -26.93 33.71
CA GLN A 139 -9.00 -27.53 35.06
C GLN A 139 -10.38 -27.83 35.66
N THR A 140 -11.44 -28.01 34.85
CA THR A 140 -12.74 -28.41 35.39
C THR A 140 -13.48 -29.38 34.47
N THR A 141 -13.22 -30.69 34.59
CA THR A 141 -14.23 -31.74 34.32
C THR A 141 -13.78 -33.10 34.89
N SER A 142 -14.16 -33.38 36.15
CA SER A 142 -14.50 -34.73 36.62
C SER A 142 -15.16 -34.59 38.00
N ASP A 143 -16.49 -34.48 38.02
CA ASP A 143 -17.37 -35.38 38.79
C ASP A 143 -18.76 -34.77 39.07
N LYS A 144 -19.74 -35.49 38.53
CA LYS A 144 -21.14 -35.69 38.95
C LYS A 144 -22.25 -34.68 38.59
N PRO A 145 -23.47 -35.22 38.31
CA PRO A 145 -24.67 -34.48 37.90
C PRO A 145 -25.62 -34.22 39.07
N ASN A 146 -26.37 -33.10 39.06
CA ASN A 146 -27.74 -33.07 39.59
C ASN A 146 -28.47 -31.75 39.24
N TYR A 147 -29.74 -31.89 38.87
CA TYR A 147 -30.83 -30.95 38.59
C TYR A 147 -30.68 -29.49 39.09
N ASP A 148 -31.01 -28.52 38.23
CA ASP A 148 -32.34 -27.90 38.31
C ASP A 148 -32.77 -27.16 37.04
N GLU A 149 -34.07 -27.23 36.82
CA GLU A 149 -34.82 -26.79 35.66
C GLU A 149 -35.15 -25.29 35.74
N GLN A 150 -35.43 -24.69 34.57
CA GLN A 150 -36.06 -23.37 34.38
C GLN A 150 -35.18 -22.12 34.48
N ARG A 151 -34.71 -21.64 33.31
CA ARG A 151 -34.84 -20.23 32.88
C ARG A 151 -34.57 -20.04 31.37
N GLN A 152 -35.67 -20.10 30.62
CA GLN A 152 -36.04 -19.21 29.50
C GLN A 152 -34.92 -18.70 28.56
N THR A 153 -34.68 -19.49 27.50
CA THR A 153 -34.79 -19.10 26.08
C THR A 153 -34.84 -17.59 25.79
N LYS A 154 -33.68 -16.99 25.46
CA LYS A 154 -33.54 -15.76 24.64
C LYS A 154 -32.07 -15.43 24.30
N VAL A 155 -31.24 -16.43 24.00
CA VAL A 155 -29.81 -16.20 23.66
C VAL A 155 -29.39 -16.83 22.31
N ASP A 156 -30.16 -17.77 21.75
CA ASP A 156 -29.73 -18.51 20.55
C ASP A 156 -29.75 -17.74 19.22
N VAL A 157 -30.33 -16.54 19.13
CA VAL A 157 -30.41 -15.80 17.84
C VAL A 157 -29.16 -14.93 17.59
N VAL A 158 -28.33 -14.69 18.60
CA VAL A 158 -27.13 -13.82 18.47
C VAL A 158 -25.87 -14.64 18.17
N GLN A 159 -25.83 -15.92 18.53
CA GLN A 159 -24.65 -16.77 18.37
C GLN A 159 -24.43 -17.18 16.90
N ASP A 160 -25.51 -17.43 16.15
CA ASP A 160 -25.48 -17.72 14.70
C ASP A 160 -24.89 -16.57 13.86
N ASN A 161 -25.05 -15.32 14.30
CA ASN A 161 -24.50 -14.17 13.58
C ASN A 161 -22.97 -14.06 13.68
N LEU A 162 -22.36 -14.56 14.76
CA LEU A 162 -20.91 -14.48 14.95
C LEU A 162 -20.18 -15.55 14.13
N GLU A 163 -20.70 -16.78 14.11
CA GLU A 163 -20.15 -17.87 13.31
C GLU A 163 -20.30 -17.59 11.81
N THR A 164 -21.44 -17.05 11.39
CA THR A 164 -21.65 -16.65 9.99
C THR A 164 -20.63 -15.59 9.53
N ASN A 165 -20.33 -14.59 10.38
CA ASN A 165 -19.31 -13.59 10.07
C ASN A 165 -17.89 -14.18 10.01
N LEU A 166 -17.57 -15.12 10.90
CA LEU A 166 -16.25 -15.76 10.93
C LEU A 166 -16.03 -16.63 9.68
N TYR A 167 -17.06 -17.36 9.26
CA TYR A 167 -17.02 -18.16 8.04
C TYR A 167 -16.88 -17.29 6.80
N GLN A 168 -17.64 -16.20 6.71
CA GLN A 168 -17.57 -15.27 5.58
C GLN A 168 -16.18 -14.59 5.49
N GLN A 169 -15.59 -14.25 6.64
CA GLN A 169 -14.22 -13.74 6.67
C GLN A 169 -13.20 -14.80 6.21
N ALA A 170 -13.35 -16.05 6.64
CA ALA A 170 -12.48 -17.14 6.20
C ALA A 170 -12.59 -17.37 4.67
N GLU A 171 -13.80 -17.33 4.12
CA GLU A 171 -14.06 -17.47 2.69
C GLU A 171 -13.42 -16.33 1.87
N GLU A 172 -13.55 -15.08 2.33
CA GLU A 172 -12.87 -13.94 1.69
C GLU A 172 -11.35 -14.09 1.73
N THR A 173 -10.78 -14.57 2.85
CA THR A 173 -9.34 -14.81 2.92
C THR A 173 -8.89 -15.93 1.98
N ASN A 174 -9.68 -16.98 1.83
CA ASN A 174 -9.41 -18.06 0.88
C ASN A 174 -9.50 -17.57 -0.57
N ARG A 175 -10.52 -16.76 -0.89
CA ARG A 175 -10.66 -16.15 -2.22
C ARG A 175 -9.48 -15.25 -2.57
N ASN A 176 -9.03 -14.43 -1.63
CA ASN A 176 -7.87 -13.57 -1.81
C ASN A 176 -6.58 -14.38 -1.98
N GLN A 177 -6.40 -15.46 -1.22
CA GLN A 177 -5.28 -16.38 -1.39
C GLN A 177 -5.31 -17.07 -2.76
N ALA A 178 -6.48 -17.52 -3.22
CA ALA A 178 -6.64 -18.12 -4.53
C ALA A 178 -6.29 -17.16 -5.68
N LEU A 179 -6.71 -15.89 -5.57
CA LEU A 179 -6.33 -14.85 -6.54
C LEU A 179 -4.82 -14.61 -6.57
N LEU A 180 -4.16 -14.59 -5.40
CA LEU A 180 -2.72 -14.44 -5.33
C LEU A 180 -1.99 -15.63 -5.98
N ILE A 181 -2.43 -16.86 -5.69
CA ILE A 181 -1.89 -18.07 -6.30
C ILE A 181 -2.06 -18.03 -7.83
N GLN A 182 -3.23 -17.61 -8.32
CA GLN A 182 -3.47 -17.46 -9.74
C GLN A 182 -2.50 -16.45 -10.39
N GLN A 183 -2.29 -15.30 -9.77
CA GLN A 183 -1.34 -14.30 -10.27
C GLN A 183 0.09 -14.83 -10.32
N LEU A 184 0.53 -15.55 -9.28
CA LEU A 184 1.85 -16.17 -9.23
C LEU A 184 2.02 -17.22 -10.33
N ASN A 185 0.99 -18.05 -10.56
CA ASN A 185 1.02 -19.05 -11.63
C ASN A 185 1.14 -18.41 -13.02
N THR A 186 0.40 -17.31 -13.26
CA THR A 186 0.51 -16.56 -14.51
C THR A 186 1.91 -15.99 -14.71
N GLN A 187 2.52 -15.41 -13.66
CA GLN A 187 3.90 -14.90 -13.73
C GLN A 187 4.91 -16.02 -14.01
N ASN A 188 4.78 -17.16 -13.33
CA ASN A 188 5.64 -18.32 -13.55
C ASN A 188 5.55 -18.85 -14.98
N MET A 189 4.35 -18.85 -15.56
CA MET A 189 4.14 -19.28 -16.94
C MET A 189 4.83 -18.35 -17.95
N LEU A 190 4.72 -17.03 -17.75
CA LEU A 190 5.42 -16.04 -18.59
C LEU A 190 6.94 -16.14 -18.47
N LEU A 191 7.45 -16.31 -17.24
CA LEU A 191 8.88 -16.50 -16.99
C LEU A 191 9.40 -17.78 -17.65
N SER A 192 8.65 -18.88 -17.55
CA SER A 192 8.99 -20.14 -18.22
C SER A 192 9.07 -19.98 -19.74
N GLY A 193 8.13 -19.25 -20.34
CA GLY A 193 8.17 -18.92 -21.77
C GLY A 193 9.41 -18.12 -22.15
N ARG A 194 9.76 -17.10 -21.35
CA ARG A 194 10.96 -16.29 -21.60
C ARG A 194 12.25 -17.09 -21.48
N VAL A 195 12.34 -18.00 -20.51
CA VAL A 195 13.50 -18.89 -20.35
C VAL A 195 13.67 -19.80 -21.58
N GLN A 196 12.58 -20.38 -22.09
CA GLN A 196 12.63 -21.21 -23.30
C GLN A 196 13.08 -20.41 -24.52
N GLN A 197 12.57 -19.18 -24.69
CA GLN A 197 13.00 -18.30 -25.78
C GLN A 197 14.50 -18.00 -25.71
N LEU A 198 15.00 -17.58 -24.55
CA LEU A 198 16.43 -17.30 -24.35
C LEU A 198 17.30 -18.55 -24.61
N GLN A 199 16.79 -19.73 -24.28
CA GLN A 199 17.48 -20.97 -24.54
C GLN A 199 17.58 -21.28 -26.05
N GLN A 200 16.55 -20.98 -26.83
CA GLN A 200 16.59 -21.07 -28.30
C GLN A 200 17.56 -20.05 -28.91
N GLU A 201 17.50 -18.79 -28.46
CA GLU A 201 18.42 -17.74 -28.91
C GLU A 201 19.88 -18.12 -28.63
N LYS A 202 20.16 -18.68 -27.45
CA LYS A 202 21.49 -19.20 -27.09
C LYS A 202 21.95 -20.30 -28.05
N GLN A 203 21.06 -21.23 -28.43
CA GLN A 203 21.40 -22.30 -29.37
C GLN A 203 21.74 -21.75 -30.75
N GLN A 204 20.96 -20.79 -31.25
CA GLN A 204 21.23 -20.12 -32.52
C GLN A 204 22.57 -19.38 -32.49
N LEU A 205 22.86 -18.65 -31.41
CA LEU A 205 24.13 -17.95 -31.26
C LEU A 205 25.33 -18.90 -31.27
N ASN A 206 25.21 -20.05 -30.61
CA ASN A 206 26.25 -21.09 -30.63
C ASN A 206 26.47 -21.67 -32.03
N GLN A 207 25.41 -21.87 -32.81
CA GLN A 207 25.53 -22.32 -34.21
C GLN A 207 26.26 -21.27 -35.05
N ASN A 208 25.87 -20.00 -34.92
CA ASN A 208 26.52 -18.89 -35.63
C ASN A 208 28.00 -18.77 -35.26
N PHE A 209 28.33 -18.89 -33.98
CA PHE A 209 29.71 -18.87 -33.50
C PHE A 209 30.54 -20.03 -34.07
N SER A 210 29.96 -21.23 -34.10
CA SER A 210 30.61 -22.41 -34.67
C SER A 210 30.88 -22.23 -36.17
N TYR A 211 29.93 -21.66 -36.89
CA TYR A 211 30.08 -21.36 -38.32
C TYR A 211 31.17 -20.31 -38.57
N LEU A 212 31.20 -19.22 -37.80
CA LEU A 212 32.22 -18.19 -37.93
C LEU A 212 33.63 -18.73 -37.62
N THR A 213 33.73 -19.58 -36.59
CA THR A 213 34.99 -20.26 -36.23
C THR A 213 35.48 -21.13 -37.38
N TYR A 214 34.57 -21.87 -38.04
CA TYR A 214 34.90 -22.68 -39.19
C TYR A 214 35.41 -21.83 -40.38
N GLN A 215 34.74 -20.70 -40.68
CA GLN A 215 35.19 -19.78 -41.72
C GLN A 215 36.58 -19.20 -41.43
N TYR A 216 36.83 -18.79 -40.18
CA TYR A 216 38.12 -18.29 -39.74
C TYR A 216 39.24 -19.32 -39.95
N ASN A 217 39.00 -20.57 -39.56
CA ASN A 217 39.97 -21.64 -39.73
C ASN A 217 40.27 -21.92 -41.21
N GLN A 218 39.26 -21.90 -42.08
CA GLN A 218 39.49 -22.03 -43.53
C GLN A 218 40.35 -20.88 -44.09
N LEU A 219 40.09 -19.65 -43.67
CA LEU A 219 40.89 -18.49 -44.08
C LEU A 219 42.34 -18.62 -43.61
N GLN A 220 42.55 -19.07 -42.37
CA GLN A 220 43.88 -19.29 -41.82
C GLN A 220 44.67 -20.35 -42.59
N GLN A 221 44.01 -21.43 -43.03
CA GLN A 221 44.60 -22.46 -43.89
C GLN A 221 44.96 -21.93 -45.28
N MET A 222 44.14 -21.06 -45.87
CA MET A 222 44.48 -20.43 -47.15
C MET A 222 45.69 -19.49 -47.01
N MET A 223 45.74 -18.70 -45.93
CA MET A 223 46.87 -17.79 -45.70
C MET A 223 48.19 -18.54 -45.47
N SER A 224 48.17 -19.66 -44.75
CA SER A 224 49.39 -20.45 -44.53
C SER A 224 49.97 -21.05 -45.81
N GLN A 225 49.14 -21.32 -46.82
CA GLN A 225 49.58 -21.78 -48.14
C GLN A 225 50.11 -20.64 -49.03
N MET A 226 49.58 -19.42 -48.87
CA MET A 226 49.98 -18.29 -49.70
C MET A 226 51.26 -17.59 -49.22
N VAL A 227 51.58 -17.63 -47.92
CA VAL A 227 52.79 -16.98 -47.39
C VAL A 227 54.00 -17.90 -47.59
N PRO A 228 54.94 -17.57 -48.49
CA PRO A 228 56.07 -18.43 -48.76
C PRO A 228 57.04 -18.38 -47.56
N SER A 229 57.58 -19.54 -47.19
CA SER A 229 58.52 -19.68 -46.06
C SER A 229 59.88 -19.07 -46.40
N TYR A 230 59.98 -17.74 -46.35
CA TYR A 230 61.22 -17.01 -46.63
C TYR A 230 62.22 -16.99 -45.46
N TYR A 231 61.89 -17.62 -44.33
CA TYR A 231 62.77 -17.73 -43.17
C TYR A 231 63.02 -19.20 -42.81
N ARG A 232 63.85 -19.89 -43.59
CA ARG A 232 64.66 -20.98 -43.02
C ARG A 232 65.98 -20.36 -42.57
N PRO A 233 66.28 -20.29 -41.26
CA PRO A 233 67.60 -19.88 -40.82
C PRO A 233 68.63 -20.86 -41.40
N TYR A 234 69.64 -20.32 -42.07
CA TYR A 234 70.79 -21.11 -42.55
C TYR A 234 71.53 -21.70 -41.33
N PRO A 235 71.99 -22.96 -41.42
CA PRO A 235 72.75 -23.63 -40.37
C PRO A 235 74.09 -22.95 -40.08
#